data_AF-A0A3N5HW77-F1
#
_entry.id   AF-A0A3N5HW77-F1
#
_cell.length_a   1.000
_cell.length_b   1.000
_cell.length_c   1.000
_cell.angle_alpha   90.00
_cell.angle_beta   90.00
_cell.angle_gamma   90.00
#
_symmetry.space_group_name_H-M   'P 1'
#
loop_
_entity.id
_entity.type
_entity.pdbx_description
1 polymer ?
#
loop_
_entity_poly.entity_id
_entity_poly.type
_entity_poly.pdbx_seq_one_letter_code
_entity_poly.pdbx_strand_id
1 'polypeptide(L)'
;MRIDVHTHLIPPAWEDWATRFGGERWPRLVERDACHATIMTGAQFFRDVDDRAWSAARRIEDMDRLGIDCQALSPPPVMFCYWADARATEAFARMQNENVA
;
A
#
# COMPACT_ATOMS: atom_id res chain seq x y z
N MET A 1 2.71 21.99 -15.78
CA MET A 1 2.08 21.30 -14.66
C MET A 1 1.28 20.11 -15.16
N ARG A 2 1.84 18.91 -15.03
CA ARG A 2 1.26 17.60 -15.31
C ARG A 2 0.93 16.93 -13.98
N ILE A 3 -0.35 16.68 -13.75
CA ILE A 3 -0.84 16.04 -12.53
C ILE A 3 -1.29 14.63 -12.87
N ASP A 4 -0.75 13.65 -12.17
CA ASP A 4 -1.22 12.27 -12.22
C ASP A 4 -2.17 12.01 -11.04
N VAL A 5 -3.43 11.77 -11.36
CA VAL A 5 -4.52 11.61 -10.39
C VAL A 5 -4.87 10.15 -10.13
N HIS A 6 -4.10 9.21 -10.68
CA HIS A 6 -4.33 7.78 -10.51
C HIS A 6 -3.01 7.05 -10.26
N THR A 7 -2.53 7.13 -9.03
CA THR A 7 -1.39 6.35 -8.57
C THR A 7 -1.63 5.84 -7.15
N HIS A 8 -0.98 4.73 -6.82
CA HIS A 8 -1.15 4.05 -5.55
C HIS A 8 0.12 4.11 -4.70
N LEU A 9 -0.04 4.19 -3.38
CA LEU A 9 1.02 4.10 -2.37
C LEU A 9 0.59 3.07 -1.32
N ILE A 10 1.54 2.28 -0.83
CA ILE A 10 1.36 1.42 0.34
C ILE A 10 2.32 1.85 1.46
N PRO A 11 1.97 1.59 2.73
CA PRO A 11 2.92 1.70 3.83
C PRO A 11 4.09 0.73 3.65
N PRO A 12 5.30 1.09 4.12
CA PRO A 12 6.49 0.24 3.96
C PRO A 12 6.41 -1.06 4.77
N ALA A 13 5.62 -1.07 5.85
CA ALA A 13 5.33 -2.25 6.65
C ALA A 13 4.05 -2.04 7.45
N TRP A 14 3.39 -3.13 7.85
CA TRP A 14 2.32 -3.11 8.84
C TRP A 14 2.24 -4.45 9.57
N GLU A 15 1.61 -4.45 10.75
CA GLU A 15 1.44 -5.66 11.57
C GLU A 15 0.56 -6.72 10.89
N ASP A 16 0.54 -7.94 11.43
CA ASP A 16 -0.39 -8.97 10.95
C ASP A 16 -1.81 -8.74 11.48
N TRP A 17 -2.66 -8.12 10.65
CA TRP A 17 -4.05 -7.84 10.97
C TRP A 17 -4.90 -9.10 11.16
N ALA A 18 -4.52 -10.23 10.53
CA ALA A 18 -5.21 -11.49 10.76
C ALA A 18 -5.02 -11.99 12.19
N THR A 19 -3.81 -11.80 12.76
CA THR A 19 -3.52 -12.12 14.16
C THR A 19 -4.28 -11.17 15.11
N ARG A 20 -4.37 -9.88 14.79
CA ARG A 20 -4.99 -8.87 15.66
C ARG A 20 -6.53 -8.88 15.64
N PHE A 21 -7.14 -9.06 14.47
CA PHE A 21 -8.59 -8.93 14.28
C PHE A 21 -9.27 -10.22 13.79
N GLY A 22 -8.51 -11.29 13.55
CA GLY A 22 -9.01 -12.51 12.93
C GLY A 22 -9.29 -12.35 11.44
N GLY A 23 -9.68 -13.45 10.80
CA GLY A 23 -10.01 -13.51 9.38
C GLY A 23 -8.82 -13.77 8.47
N GLU A 24 -9.10 -14.34 7.30
CA GLU A 24 -8.07 -14.93 6.43
C GLU A 24 -7.73 -14.09 5.20
N ARG A 25 -8.36 -12.92 5.03
CA ARG A 25 -8.28 -12.14 3.77
C ARG A 25 -7.52 -10.82 3.90
N TRP A 26 -6.90 -10.55 5.05
CA TRP A 26 -6.14 -9.32 5.25
C TRP A 26 -4.94 -9.24 4.29
N PRO A 27 -4.67 -8.05 3.71
CA PRO A 27 -3.44 -7.79 2.98
C PRO A 27 -2.22 -7.90 3.90
N ARG A 28 -1.17 -8.55 3.40
CA ARG A 28 0.13 -8.63 4.07
C ARG A 28 1.23 -8.32 3.07
N LEU A 29 2.28 -7.66 3.55
CA LEU A 29 3.48 -7.43 2.78
C LEU A 29 4.53 -8.45 3.20
N VAL A 30 5.01 -9.26 2.25
CA VAL A 30 6.07 -10.23 2.47
C VAL A 30 7.33 -9.70 1.79
N GLU A 31 8.28 -9.23 2.60
CA GLU A 31 9.57 -8.76 2.12
C GLU A 31 10.32 -9.90 1.41
N ARG A 32 10.92 -9.58 0.26
CA ARG A 32 11.76 -10.50 -0.52
C ARG A 32 13.22 -10.13 -0.38
N ASP A 33 13.52 -8.85 -0.52
CA ASP A 33 14.84 -8.25 -0.36
C ASP A 33 14.69 -6.77 0.04
N ALA A 34 15.79 -6.02 0.01
CA ALA A 34 15.83 -4.62 0.44
C ALA A 34 14.90 -3.68 -0.35
N CYS A 35 14.52 -4.03 -1.60
CA CYS A 35 13.69 -3.18 -2.44
C CYS A 35 12.51 -3.90 -3.10
N HIS A 36 12.26 -5.18 -2.80
CA HIS A 36 11.12 -5.93 -3.33
C HIS A 36 10.30 -6.59 -2.23
N ALA A 37 8.99 -6.63 -2.46
CA ALA A 37 8.05 -7.32 -1.60
C ALA A 37 6.90 -7.91 -2.42
N THR A 38 6.22 -8.89 -1.83
CA THR A 38 5.01 -9.48 -2.39
C THR A 38 3.82 -9.08 -1.53
N ILE A 39 2.80 -8.49 -2.15
CA ILE A 39 1.50 -8.31 -1.51
C ILE A 39 0.75 -9.65 -1.58
N MET A 40 0.33 -10.14 -0.42
CA MET A 40 -0.49 -11.33 -0.25
C MET A 40 -1.85 -10.93 0.32
N THR A 41 -2.91 -11.68 0.00
CA THR A 41 -4.20 -11.62 0.70
C THR A 41 -4.45 -12.98 1.33
N GLY A 42 -4.27 -13.08 2.65
CA GLY A 42 -4.20 -14.39 3.30
C GLY A 42 -3.05 -15.23 2.76
N ALA A 43 -3.35 -16.43 2.26
CA ALA A 43 -2.40 -17.32 1.59
C ALA A 43 -2.28 -17.06 0.07
N GLN A 44 -3.13 -16.21 -0.50
CA GLN A 44 -3.17 -15.97 -1.95
C GLN A 44 -2.18 -14.88 -2.37
N PHE A 45 -1.41 -15.15 -3.41
CA PHE A 45 -0.60 -14.15 -4.10
C PHE A 45 -1.50 -13.09 -4.75
N PHE A 46 -1.19 -11.81 -4.52
CA PHE A 46 -1.84 -10.71 -5.22
C PHE A 46 -0.91 -10.10 -6.27
N ARG A 47 0.23 -9.54 -5.87
CA ARG A 47 1.23 -8.99 -6.80
C ARG A 47 2.60 -8.83 -6.15
N ASP A 48 3.64 -8.83 -6.97
CA ASP A 48 4.94 -8.29 -6.57
C ASP A 48 4.98 -6.78 -6.77
N VAL A 49 5.73 -6.12 -5.89
CA VAL A 49 5.99 -4.69 -5.87
C VAL A 49 7.47 -4.45 -5.56
N ASP A 50 7.97 -3.30 -5.99
CA ASP A 50 9.26 -2.80 -5.57
C ASP A 50 9.12 -1.53 -4.72
N ASP A 51 10.25 -0.97 -4.31
CA ASP A 51 10.34 0.16 -3.40
C ASP A 51 9.63 1.42 -3.87
N ARG A 52 9.28 1.55 -5.15
CA ARG A 52 8.44 2.66 -5.63
C ARG A 52 7.02 2.60 -5.09
N ALA A 53 6.57 1.47 -4.57
CA ALA A 53 5.25 1.36 -3.94
C ALA A 53 5.19 2.01 -2.54
N TRP A 54 6.34 2.28 -1.89
CA TRP A 54 6.38 2.90 -0.55
C TRP A 54 7.43 4.01 -0.38
N SER A 55 8.49 4.05 -1.19
CA SER A 55 9.59 5.03 -1.11
C SER A 55 9.28 6.30 -1.88
N ALA A 56 9.06 7.40 -1.15
CA ALA A 56 8.83 8.71 -1.74
C ALA A 56 9.99 9.16 -2.66
N ALA A 57 11.24 8.92 -2.25
CA ALA A 57 12.42 9.32 -3.02
C ALA A 57 12.46 8.65 -4.41
N ARG A 58 12.24 7.32 -4.46
CA ARG A 58 12.22 6.55 -5.70
C ARG A 58 11.08 6.98 -6.62
N ARG A 59 9.94 7.37 -6.03
CA ARG A 59 8.81 7.91 -6.79
C ARG A 59 9.10 9.28 -7.36
N ILE A 60 9.75 10.17 -6.61
CA ILE A 60 10.15 11.51 -7.09
C ILE A 60 11.12 11.38 -8.27
N GLU A 61 12.11 10.47 -8.20
CA GLU A 61 13.01 10.20 -9.33
C GLU A 61 12.26 9.75 -10.60
N ASP A 62 11.25 8.88 -10.43
CA ASP A 62 10.40 8.45 -11.54
C ASP A 62 9.49 9.59 -12.06
N MET A 63 8.97 10.43 -11.17
CA MET A 63 8.20 11.63 -11.53
C MET A 63 9.03 12.60 -12.36
N ASP A 64 10.27 12.89 -11.96
CA ASP A 64 11.21 13.75 -12.69
C ASP A 64 11.49 13.18 -14.10
N ARG A 65 11.76 11.87 -14.20
CA ARG A 65 12.00 11.19 -15.48
C ARG A 65 10.79 11.24 -16.41
N LEU A 66 9.58 11.17 -15.86
CA LEU A 66 8.32 11.15 -16.60
C LEU A 66 7.71 12.54 -16.84
N GLY A 67 8.30 13.59 -16.25
CA GLY A 67 7.78 14.95 -16.28
C GLY A 67 6.42 15.09 -15.60
N ILE A 68 6.22 14.41 -14.46
CA ILE A 68 5.03 14.53 -13.61
C ILE A 68 5.34 15.50 -12.48
N ASP A 69 4.58 16.60 -12.40
CA ASP A 69 4.83 17.66 -11.42
C ASP A 69 4.15 17.38 -10.06
N CYS A 70 3.05 16.62 -10.05
CA CYS A 70 2.30 16.29 -8.84
C CYS A 70 1.55 14.98 -9.00
N GLN A 71 1.39 14.24 -7.90
CA GLN A 71 0.60 13.02 -7.83
C GLN A 71 -0.43 13.07 -6.70
N ALA A 72 -1.66 12.67 -7.00
CA ALA A 72 -2.66 12.38 -5.98
C ALA A 72 -2.50 10.90 -5.56
N LEU A 73 -2.15 10.68 -4.29
CA LEU A 73 -1.85 9.35 -3.75
C LEU A 73 -3.09 8.70 -3.14
N SER A 74 -3.30 7.41 -3.42
CA SER A 74 -4.34 6.60 -2.78
C SER A 74 -3.83 5.21 -2.38
N PRO A 75 -4.44 4.54 -1.38
CA PRO A 75 -4.21 3.12 -1.15
C PRO A 75 -4.73 2.28 -2.33
N PRO A 76 -4.06 1.17 -2.71
CA PRO A 76 -4.55 0.30 -3.76
C PRO A 76 -5.84 -0.42 -3.33
N PRO A 77 -6.77 -0.73 -4.25
CA PRO A 77 -8.07 -1.30 -3.91
C PRO A 77 -8.05 -2.63 -3.13
N VAL A 78 -6.98 -3.43 -3.28
CA VAL A 78 -6.80 -4.67 -2.51
C VAL A 78 -6.75 -4.41 -1.01
N MET A 79 -6.38 -3.20 -0.59
CA MET A 79 -6.26 -2.79 0.80
C MET A 79 -7.54 -2.13 1.38
N PHE A 80 -8.65 -2.09 0.64
CA PHE A 80 -9.88 -1.48 1.15
C PHE A 80 -10.53 -2.25 2.30
N CYS A 81 -10.43 -3.58 2.28
CA CYS A 81 -10.93 -4.46 3.35
C CYS A 81 -12.40 -4.21 3.77
N TYR A 82 -13.26 -3.74 2.87
CA TYR A 82 -14.68 -3.42 3.17
C TYR A 82 -15.51 -4.61 3.67
N TRP A 83 -14.98 -5.83 3.60
CA TRP A 83 -15.59 -7.03 4.12
C TRP A 83 -15.34 -7.26 5.62
N ALA A 84 -14.36 -6.57 6.22
CA ALA A 84 -13.98 -6.77 7.62
C ALA A 84 -14.87 -5.98 8.59
N ASP A 85 -14.75 -6.28 9.89
CA ASP A 85 -15.45 -5.54 10.95
C ASP A 85 -15.11 -4.04 10.89
N ALA A 86 -16.09 -3.20 11.19
CA ALA A 86 -15.96 -1.75 11.07
C ALA A 86 -14.79 -1.18 11.90
N ARG A 87 -14.56 -1.67 13.13
CA ARG A 87 -13.45 -1.20 13.98
C ARG A 87 -12.11 -1.63 13.42
N ALA A 88 -12.03 -2.84 12.87
CA ALA A 88 -10.81 -3.32 12.23
C ALA A 88 -10.50 -2.49 10.96
N THR A 89 -11.50 -2.27 10.10
CA THR A 89 -11.33 -1.48 8.88
C THR A 89 -11.02 -0.01 9.18
N GLU A 90 -11.61 0.59 10.22
CA GLU A 90 -11.26 1.95 10.66
C GLU A 90 -9.78 2.04 11.04
N ALA A 91 -9.29 1.11 11.85
CA ALA A 91 -7.91 1.11 12.27
C ALA A 91 -6.95 0.87 11.07
N PHE A 92 -7.34 0.02 10.12
CA PHE A 92 -6.53 -0.24 8.92
C PHE A 92 -6.49 0.99 8.00
N ALA A 93 -7.63 1.65 7.80
CA ALA A 93 -7.73 2.87 7.02
C ALA A 93 -6.95 4.02 7.67
N ARG A 94 -6.96 4.14 9.01
CA ARG A 94 -6.16 5.12 9.74
C ARG A 94 -4.67 4.96 9.45
N MET A 95 -4.15 3.74 9.55
CA MET A 95 -2.75 3.43 9.25
C MET A 95 -2.37 3.79 7.80
N GLN A 96 -3.24 3.49 6.83
CA GLN A 96 -3.03 3.88 5.43
C GLN A 96 -3.02 5.40 5.24
N ASN A 97 -3.96 6.11 5.87
CA ASN A 97 -4.08 7.56 5.74
C ASN A 97 -2.93 8.28 6.43
N GLU A 98 -2.45 7.79 7.58
CA GLU A 98 -1.26 8.30 8.27
C GLU A 98 0.01 8.12 7.44
N ASN A 99 0.10 7.07 6.62
CA ASN A 99 1.21 6.89 5.69
C ASN A 99 1.13 7.82 4.46
N VAL A 100 -0.07 8.27 4.09
CA VAL A 100 -0.26 9.21 2.96
C VAL A 100 0.00 10.66 3.38
N ALA A 101 -0.28 11.02 4.63
CA ALA A 101 -0.17 12.36 5.19
C ALA A 101 1.29 12.79 5.46
#